data_AF-A0A7X6NKG7-F1
#
_entry.id   AF-A0A7X6NKG7-F1
#
_cell.length_a   1.000
_cell.length_b   1.000
_cell.length_c   1.000
_cell.angle_alpha   90.00
_cell.angle_beta   90.00
_cell.angle_gamma   90.00
#
_symmetry.space_group_name_H-M   'P 1'
#
loop_
_entity.id
_entity.type
_entity.pdbx_description
1 polymer ?
#
loop_
_entity_poly.entity_id
_entity_poly.type
_entity_poly.pdbx_seq_one_letter_code
_entity_poly.pdbx_strand_id
1 'polypeptide(L)' 'SFELEGIDEYSLKSYYPEIVKYDDGCKFLDCLHYKEPGCVIKEAVNSDLISRVRYNNYIKLLEQIKESKPY' A
#
# COMPACT_ATOMS: atom_id res chain seq x y z
N SER A 1 -11.26 -20.29 -2.21
CA SER A 1 -11.30 -18.85 -2.49
C SER A 1 -10.20 -18.18 -1.70
N PHE A 2 -9.50 -17.20 -2.28
CA PHE A 2 -8.63 -16.32 -1.50
C PHE A 2 -9.54 -15.21 -0.98
N GLU A 3 -10.05 -15.39 0.25
CA GLU A 3 -10.99 -14.44 0.86
C GLU A 3 -10.17 -13.31 1.48
N LEU A 4 -10.29 -12.11 0.90
CA LEU A 4 -9.83 -10.86 1.51
C LEU A 4 -10.85 -10.37 2.56
N GLU A 5 -11.61 -11.27 3.18
CA GLU A 5 -12.59 -10.93 4.21
C GLU A 5 -11.86 -10.44 5.47
N GLY A 6 -12.04 -9.16 5.78
CA GLY A 6 -11.43 -8.52 6.96
C GLY A 6 -10.07 -7.86 6.73
N ILE A 7 -9.58 -7.76 5.48
CA ILE A 7 -8.39 -6.95 5.18
C ILE A 7 -8.83 -5.52 4.87
N ASP A 8 -8.57 -4.62 5.80
CA ASP A 8 -8.72 -3.18 5.58
C ASP A 8 -7.53 -2.59 4.78
N GLU A 9 -7.78 -1.44 4.17
CA GLU A 9 -6.77 -0.66 3.43
C GLU A 9 -5.50 -0.36 4.25
N TYR A 10 -5.65 -0.20 5.56
CA TYR A 10 -4.53 -0.01 6.50
C TYR A 10 -3.80 -1.30 6.88
N SER A 11 -4.48 -2.44 6.82
CA SER A 11 -3.88 -3.74 7.10
C SER A 11 -3.15 -4.30 5.89
N LEU A 12 -3.50 -3.86 4.67
CA LEU A 12 -2.88 -4.32 3.42
C LEU A 12 -1.36 -4.11 3.41
N LYS A 13 -0.87 -2.96 3.91
CA LYS A 13 0.57 -2.67 3.93
C LYS A 13 1.36 -3.69 4.75
N SER A 14 0.79 -4.26 5.80
CA SER A 14 1.44 -5.27 6.66
C SER A 14 1.76 -6.57 5.91
N TYR A 15 1.09 -6.85 4.79
CA TYR A 15 1.36 -8.03 3.94
C TYR A 15 2.51 -7.81 2.94
N TYR A 16 3.07 -6.59 2.90
CA TYR A 16 4.15 -6.21 2.00
C TYR A 16 5.38 -5.81 2.82
N PRO A 17 6.34 -6.73 3.06
CA PRO A 17 7.49 -6.45 3.91
C PRO A 17 8.34 -5.30 3.37
N GLU A 18 8.42 -5.15 2.04
CA GLU A 18 9.08 -4.00 1.43
C GLU A 18 8.37 -2.67 1.74
N ILE A 19 7.04 -2.64 1.88
CA ILE A 19 6.31 -1.42 2.25
C ILE A 19 6.49 -1.15 3.74
N VAL A 20 6.29 -2.16 4.60
CA VAL A 20 6.47 -2.04 6.06
C VAL A 20 7.85 -1.49 6.41
N LYS A 21 8.90 -1.90 5.69
CA LYS A 21 10.27 -1.44 5.90
C LYS A 21 10.44 0.07 5.75
N TYR A 22 9.66 0.70 4.86
CA TYR A 22 9.76 2.13 4.55
C TYR A 22 8.53 2.93 5.06
N ASP A 23 7.55 2.27 5.68
CA ASP A 23 6.30 2.87 6.19
C ASP A 23 6.57 3.95 7.25
N ASP A 24 7.56 3.72 8.12
CA ASP A 24 7.97 4.65 9.19
C ASP A 24 8.49 5.99 8.65
N GLY A 25 8.92 6.02 7.38
CA GLY A 25 9.35 7.26 6.72
C GLY A 25 8.20 8.14 6.23
N CYS A 26 6.96 7.63 6.20
CA CYS A 26 5.84 8.41 5.69
C CYS A 26 5.45 9.54 6.63
N LYS A 27 5.16 10.71 6.03
CA LYS A 27 4.75 11.90 6.76
C LYS A 27 3.43 11.74 7.52
N PHE A 28 2.56 10.86 7.04
CA PHE A 28 1.23 10.61 7.59
C PHE A 28 1.18 9.19 8.16
N LEU A 29 0.63 9.04 9.37
CA LEU A 29 0.42 7.73 10.01
C LEU A 29 -0.60 6.88 9.25
N ASP A 30 -1.62 7.53 8.71
CA ASP A 30 -2.69 6.91 7.90
C ASP A 30 -2.32 6.84 6.40
N CYS A 31 -1.02 6.82 6.09
CA CYS A 31 -0.55 6.77 4.71
C CYS A 31 -0.91 5.43 4.06
N LEU A 32 -1.72 5.51 3.01
CA LEU A 32 -2.13 4.38 2.17
C LEU A 32 -1.16 4.16 1.00
N HIS A 33 -0.19 5.06 0.83
CA HIS A 33 0.86 5.00 -0.19
C HIS A 33 0.35 5.11 -1.63
N TYR A 34 -0.86 5.63 -1.83
CA TYR A 34 -1.50 5.71 -3.14
C TYR A 34 -1.48 7.13 -3.75
N LYS A 35 -2.30 8.06 -3.26
CA LYS A 35 -2.43 9.42 -3.81
C LYS A 35 -1.72 10.49 -3.01
N GLU A 36 -1.09 10.13 -1.90
CA GLU A 36 -0.51 11.10 -0.98
C GLU A 36 0.75 11.76 -1.53
N PRO A 37 0.90 13.08 -1.34
CA PRO A 37 2.09 13.81 -1.75
C PRO A 37 3.26 13.50 -0.81
N GLY A 38 4.46 13.27 -1.38
CA GLY A 38 5.67 13.02 -0.58
C GLY A 38 5.68 11.68 0.16
N CYS A 39 5.00 10.67 -0.37
CA CYS A 39 5.02 9.31 0.18
C CYS A 39 6.38 8.65 -0.08
N VAL A 40 7.07 8.24 0.99
CA VAL A 40 8.41 7.62 0.93
C VAL A 40 8.40 6.32 0.15
N ILE A 41 7.29 5.57 0.16
CA ILE A 41 7.15 4.34 -0.66
C ILE A 41 7.28 4.67 -2.15
N LYS A 42 6.69 5.77 -2.62
CA LYS A 42 6.82 6.17 -4.03
C LYS A 42 8.25 6.56 -4.38
N GLU A 43 8.94 7.23 -3.46
CA GLU A 43 10.36 7.54 -3.64
C GLU A 43 11.19 6.26 -3.68
N ALA A 44 10.95 5.32 -2.77
CA ALA A 44 11.61 4.01 -2.76
C ALA A 44 11.32 3.20 -4.04
N VAL A 45 10.12 3.29 -4.61
CA VAL A 45 9.79 2.71 -5.92
C VAL A 45 10.55 3.40 -7.06
N ASN A 46 10.71 4.72 -7.01
CA ASN A 46 11.47 5.48 -8.00
C ASN A 46 12.98 5.23 -7.91
N SER A 47 13.49 4.95 -6.71
CA SER A 47 14.88 4.57 -6.45
C SER A 47 15.15 3.07 -6.62
N ASP A 48 14.19 2.31 -7.18
CA ASP A 48 14.28 0.85 -7.39
C ASP A 48 14.54 0.03 -6.11
N LEU A 49 14.27 0.60 -4.93
CA LEU A 49 14.29 -0.09 -3.63
C LEU A 49 13.05 -0.99 -3.44
N ILE A 50 11.94 -0.59 -4.06
CA ILE A 50 10.70 -1.36 -4.12
C ILE A 50 10.39 -1.65 -5.58
N SER A 51 10.11 -2.92 -5.90
CA SER A 51 9.72 -3.30 -7.26
C SER A 51 8.43 -2.58 -7.69
N ARG A 52 8.45 -1.88 -8.82
CA ARG A 52 7.26 -1.26 -9.44
C ARG A 52 6.12 -2.26 -9.63
N VAL A 53 6.43 -3.51 -9.97
CA VAL A 53 5.41 -4.55 -10.16
C VAL A 53 4.70 -4.85 -8.83
N ARG A 54 5.45 -4.98 -7.74
CA ARG A 54 4.91 -5.21 -6.40
C ARG A 54 4.07 -4.03 -5.93
N TYR A 55 4.57 -2.81 -6.12
CA TYR A 55 3.83 -1.58 -5.79
C TYR A 55 2.52 -1.47 -6.60
N ASN A 56 2.57 -1.70 -7.91
CA ASN A 56 1.36 -1.67 -8.75
C ASN A 56 0.32 -2.72 -8.31
N ASN A 57 0.76 -3.91 -7.89
CA ASN A 57 -0.15 -4.92 -7.34
C ASN A 57 -0.75 -4.47 -6.00
N TYR A 58 0.04 -3.85 -5.12
CA TYR A 58 -0.45 -3.28 -3.88
C TYR A 58 -1.55 -2.23 -4.14
N ILE A 59 -1.34 -1.31 -5.09
CA ILE A 59 -2.35 -0.30 -5.45
C ILE A 59 -3.63 -0.95 -5.99
N LYS A 60 -3.51 -1.96 -6.87
CA LYS A 60 -4.69 -2.67 -7.38
C LYS A 60 -5.51 -3.33 -6.27
N LEU A 61 -4.84 -3.99 -5.32
CA LEU A 61 -5.52 -4.60 -4.17
C LEU A 61 -6.16 -3.54 -3.27
N LEU A 62 -5.47 -2.43 -3.03
CA LEU A 62 -5.98 -1.32 -2.25
C LEU A 62 -7.27 -0.75 -2.88
N GLU A 63 -7.30 -0.59 -4.20
CA GLU A 63 -8.49 -0.14 -4.93
C GLU A 63 -9.63 -1.17 -4.84
N GLN A 64 -9.33 -2.47 -4.98
CA GLN A 64 -10.33 -3.53 -4.82
C GLN A 64 -10.93 -3.55 -3.40
N ILE A 65 -10.12 -3.38 -2.36
CA ILE A 65 -10.59 -3.34 -0.96
C ILE A 65 -11.50 -2.11 -0.74
N LYS A 66 -11.12 -0.96 -1.29
CA LYS A 66 -11.94 0.27 -1.23
C LYS A 66 -13.27 0.11 -1.96
N GLU A 67 -13.28 -0.55 -3.11
CA GLU A 67 -14.50 -0.79 -3.89
C GLU A 67 -15.40 -1.84 -3.23
N SER A 68 -14.81 -2.83 -2.56
CA SER A 68 -15.53 -3.92 -1.88
C SER A 68 -16.17 -3.53 -0.54
N LYS A 69 -15.97 -2.30 -0.04
CA LYS A 69 -16.74 -1.75 1.08
C LYS A 69 -17.90 -0.91 0.54
N PRO A 70 -19.07 -1.51 0.22
CA PRO A 70 -20.28 -0.72 0.04
C PRO A 70 -20.63 -0.07 1.39
N TYR A 71 -20.89 1.24 1.34
CA TYR A 71 -21.36 2.06 2.46
C TYR A 71 -22.57 1.45 3.18
#